data_AF-A0A3D2M4A0-F1
#
_entry.id   AF-A0A3D2M4A0-F1
#
_cell.length_a   1.000
_cell.length_b   1.000
_cell.length_c   1.000
_cell.angle_alpha   90.00
_cell.angle_beta   90.00
_cell.angle_gamma   90.00
#
_symmetry.space_group_name_H-M   'P 1'
#
loop_
_entity.id
_entity.type
_entity.pdbx_description
1 polymer ?
#
loop_
_entity_poly.entity_id
_entity_poly.type
_entity_poly.pdbx_seq_one_letter_code
_entity_poly.pdbx_strand_id
1 'polypeptide(L)' 'DLAAQTVTRPDGKQYGFEVDAFRKHCLLNGLDDIGLTLQDADAIKGFETRHQQSQPWLFGAIK' A
#
# COMPACT_ATOMS: atom_id res chain seq x y z
N ASP A 1 -17.03 -11.55 7.47
CA ASP A 1 -16.64 -10.13 7.61
C ASP A 1 -15.15 -10.06 7.89
N LEU A 2 -14.39 -9.42 7.01
CA LEU A 2 -12.95 -9.26 7.19
C LEU A 2 -12.60 -8.17 8.20
N ALA A 3 -13.37 -7.10 8.30
CA ALA A 3 -13.13 -6.01 9.25
C ALA A 3 -13.33 -6.51 10.68
N ALA A 4 -14.41 -7.25 10.94
CA ALA A 4 -14.68 -7.90 12.21
C ALA A 4 -13.89 -9.20 12.42
N GLN A 5 -13.25 -9.74 11.39
CA GLN A 5 -12.56 -11.04 11.40
C GLN A 5 -13.45 -12.19 11.89
N THR A 6 -14.67 -12.24 11.38
CA THR A 6 -15.66 -13.27 11.72
C THR A 6 -16.24 -13.96 10.49
N VAL A 7 -16.55 -15.24 10.63
CA VAL A 7 -17.34 -16.02 9.68
C VAL A 7 -18.68 -16.36 10.35
N THR A 8 -19.79 -15.90 9.74
CA THR A 8 -21.15 -16.16 10.22
C THR A 8 -21.78 -17.27 9.40
N ARG A 9 -22.26 -18.31 10.06
CA ARG A 9 -23.02 -19.40 9.43
C ARG A 9 -24.48 -19.00 9.17
N PRO A 10 -25.21 -19.73 8.30
CA PRO A 10 -26.64 -19.51 8.09
C PRO A 10 -27.50 -19.64 9.36
N ASP A 11 -27.03 -20.40 10.35
CA ASP A 11 -27.67 -20.56 11.67
C ASP A 11 -27.36 -19.40 12.65
N GLY A 12 -26.62 -18.39 12.22
CA GLY A 12 -26.23 -17.23 13.02
C GLY A 12 -25.00 -17.43 13.89
N LYS A 13 -24.42 -18.64 13.94
CA LYS A 13 -23.20 -18.90 14.73
C LYS A 13 -21.99 -18.22 14.10
N GLN A 14 -21.20 -17.54 14.93
CA GLN A 14 -20.00 -16.81 14.50
C GLN A 14 -18.72 -17.51 14.95
N TYR A 15 -17.72 -17.48 14.08
CA TYR A 15 -16.37 -17.97 14.35
C TYR A 15 -15.36 -16.87 14.06
N GLY A 16 -14.50 -16.58 15.03
CA GLY A 16 -13.38 -15.66 14.83
C GLY A 16 -12.25 -16.31 14.03
N PHE A 17 -11.50 -15.49 13.31
CA PHE A 17 -10.23 -15.87 12.71
C PHE A 17 -9.20 -14.76 12.88
N GLU A 18 -7.94 -15.07 12.64
CA GLU A 18 -6.86 -14.09 12.69
C GLU A 18 -6.19 -13.96 11.33
N VAL A 19 -5.80 -12.74 11.01
CA VAL A 19 -4.97 -12.41 9.85
C VAL A 19 -4.00 -11.31 10.27
N ASP A 20 -2.82 -11.32 9.68
CA ASP A 20 -1.85 -10.25 9.86
C ASP A 20 -2.46 -8.87 9.54
N ALA A 21 -2.10 -7.86 10.35
CA ALA A 21 -2.69 -6.53 10.28
C ALA A 21 -2.41 -5.84 8.94
N PHE A 22 -1.19 -6.03 8.39
CA PHE A 22 -0.83 -5.47 7.10
C PHE A 22 -1.61 -6.14 5.96
N ARG A 23 -1.71 -7.47 5.97
CA ARG A 23 -2.57 -8.20 5.01
C ARG A 23 -4.03 -7.77 5.10
N LYS A 24 -4.57 -7.61 6.32
CA LYS A 24 -5.94 -7.09 6.52
C LYS A 24 -6.13 -5.73 5.87
N HIS A 25 -5.19 -4.81 6.11
CA HIS A 25 -5.22 -3.48 5.54
C HIS A 25 -5.21 -3.53 4.00
N CYS A 26 -4.33 -4.34 3.41
CA CYS A 26 -4.26 -4.50 1.96
C CYS A 26 -5.58 -5.05 1.38
N LEU A 27 -6.11 -6.11 1.97
CA LEU A 27 -7.36 -6.73 1.53
C LEU A 27 -8.58 -5.81 1.68
N LEU A 28 -8.64 -5.00 2.74
CA LEU A 28 -9.73 -4.05 2.97
C LEU A 28 -9.68 -2.85 2.02
N ASN A 29 -8.48 -2.39 1.65
CA ASN A 29 -8.30 -1.22 0.80
C ASN A 29 -8.03 -1.57 -0.68
N GLY A 30 -8.01 -2.86 -1.03
CA GLY A 30 -7.72 -3.32 -2.40
C GLY A 30 -6.28 -3.04 -2.85
N LEU A 31 -5.32 -3.04 -1.92
CA LEU A 31 -3.93 -2.73 -2.21
C LEU A 31 -3.17 -3.98 -2.67
N ASP A 32 -2.47 -3.84 -3.79
CA ASP A 32 -1.41 -4.74 -4.24
C ASP A 32 -0.05 -4.04 -4.11
N ASP A 33 1.03 -4.68 -4.57
CA ASP A 33 2.39 -4.13 -4.48
C ASP A 33 2.53 -2.77 -5.18
N ILE A 34 1.80 -2.58 -6.30
CA ILE A 34 1.78 -1.31 -7.04
C ILE A 34 0.99 -0.27 -6.26
N GLY A 35 -0.19 -0.63 -5.75
CA GLY A 35 -1.05 0.23 -4.95
C GLY A 35 -0.35 0.70 -3.68
N LEU A 36 0.40 -0.16 -3.00
CA LEU A 36 1.26 0.19 -1.88
C LEU A 36 2.32 1.20 -2.28
N THR A 37 3.02 0.97 -3.39
CA THR A 37 4.04 1.91 -3.90
C THR A 37 3.43 3.27 -4.24
N LEU A 38 2.22 3.29 -4.81
CA LEU A 38 1.52 4.51 -5.19
C LEU A 38 1.05 5.34 -3.99
N GLN A 39 0.91 4.75 -2.80
CA GLN A 39 0.64 5.53 -1.58
C GLN A 39 1.76 6.52 -1.26
N ASP A 40 2.98 6.21 -1.68
CA ASP A 40 4.16 7.05 -1.47
C ASP A 40 4.48 7.98 -2.65
N ALA A 41 3.58 8.10 -3.64
CA ALA A 41 3.84 8.83 -4.89
C ALA A 41 4.32 10.28 -4.68
N ASP A 42 3.72 11.00 -3.72
CA ASP A 42 4.13 12.37 -3.41
C ASP A 42 5.51 12.44 -2.74
N ALA A 43 5.84 11.47 -1.89
CA ALA A 43 7.15 11.38 -1.24
C ALA A 43 8.24 11.04 -2.27
N ILE A 44 7.95 10.10 -3.18
CA ILE A 44 8.81 9.74 -4.32
C ILE A 44 9.05 10.98 -5.19
N LYS A 45 7.99 11.68 -5.61
CA LYS A 45 8.10 12.89 -6.42
C LYS A 45 8.89 14.00 -5.73
N GLY A 46 8.68 14.19 -4.43
CA GLY A 46 9.43 15.15 -3.63
C GLY A 46 10.92 14.80 -3.54
N PHE A 47 11.24 13.52 -3.38
CA PHE A 47 12.61 13.02 -3.42
C PHE A 47 13.25 13.25 -4.80
N GLU A 48 12.58 12.86 -5.88
CA GLU A 48 13.07 13.01 -7.25
C GLU A 48 13.37 14.48 -7.60
N THR A 49 12.47 15.39 -7.21
CA THR A 49 12.66 16.84 -7.42
C THR A 49 13.92 17.35 -6.72
N ARG A 50 14.11 17.00 -5.45
CA ARG A 50 15.31 17.39 -4.69
C ARG A 50 16.57 16.76 -5.28
N HIS A 51 16.48 15.49 -5.69
CA HIS A 51 17.60 14.75 -6.24
C HIS A 51 18.07 15.38 -7.56
N GLN A 52 17.14 15.72 -8.46
CA GLN A 52 17.40 16.43 -9.71
C GLN A 52 18.11 17.78 -9.50
N GLN A 53 17.68 18.55 -8.50
CA GLN A 53 18.32 19.83 -8.16
C GLN A 53 19.73 19.64 -7.59
N SER A 54 19.93 18.61 -6.75
CA SER A 54 21.21 18.35 -6.09
C SER A 54 22.26 17.71 -7.00
N GLN A 55 21.84 16.95 -8.01
CA GLN A 55 22.71 16.17 -8.88
C GLN A 55 22.32 16.34 -10.35
N PRO A 56 22.37 17.57 -10.89
CA PRO A 56 21.89 17.87 -12.24
C PRO A 56 22.64 17.11 -13.34
N TRP A 57 23.89 16.71 -13.10
CA TRP A 57 24.70 15.93 -14.06
C TRP A 57 24.14 14.52 -14.30
N LEU A 58 23.37 13.95 -13.37
CA LEU A 58 22.75 12.64 -13.53
C LEU A 58 21.57 12.67 -14.50
N PHE A 59 20.91 13.83 -14.64
CA PHE A 59 19.67 13.99 -15.40
C PHE A 59 19.87 14.72 -16.74
N GLY A 60 21.09 15.20 -17.02
CA GLY A 60 21.44 15.93 -18.24
C GLY A 60 22.38 15.19 -19.20
N ALA A 61 22.69 13.91 -18.95
CA ALA A 61 23.78 13.20 -19.62
C ALA A 61 23.43 12.53 -20.98
N ILE A 62 22.20 12.67 -21.49
CA ILE A 62 21.86 12.18 -22.84
C ILE A 62 21.13 13.29 -23.59
N LYS A 63 21.85 13.94 -24.51
CA LYS A 63 21.32 14.66 -25.66
C LYS A 63 21.73 13.92 -26.92
#